data_AF-A0A972RN74-F1
#
_entry.id   AF-A0A972RN74-F1
#
_cell.length_a   1.000
_cell.length_b   1.000
_cell.length_c   1.000
_cell.angle_alpha   90.00
_cell.angle_beta   90.00
_cell.angle_gamma   90.00
#
_symmetry.space_group_name_H-M   'P 1'
#
loop_
_entity.id
_entity.type
_entity.pdbx_description
1 polymer ?
#
loop_
_entity_poly.entity_id
_entity_poly.type
_entity_poly.pdbx_seq_one_letter_code
_entity_poly.pdbx_strand_id
1 'polypeptide(L)'
;MATRSSTSDSDVWRLDATKATLHAPQLAAGIDLLNPCGGLGQLLFGNEPIKGFALGVNPGTTAALSKHDLSDVYVRGSDLVATYAETNERPFSLQVYWRATIGVQGALLLDTILSLQTDLLESFPGLAVETELPAATAWLLPKEEAVATEVAIPCNLPGGQTDSLLLRPSQGNWSYAEMTHPEDRGESQIKRCEGDSLLVQVQRQLGGGFLEKGVIRCLRVRGVFLPRENDLELATKCLASLVTKEPPLTV
;
A
#
# COMPACT_ATOMS: atom_id res chain seq x y z
N MET A 1 -33.27 -6.33 -19.30
CA MET A 1 -32.25 -6.56 -20.35
C MET A 1 -31.13 -5.57 -20.09
N ALA A 2 -30.18 -5.94 -19.22
CA ALA A 2 -29.11 -5.06 -18.77
C ALA A 2 -27.92 -5.17 -19.73
N THR A 3 -27.68 -4.11 -20.49
CA THR A 3 -26.46 -3.93 -21.28
C THR A 3 -25.28 -3.78 -20.32
N ARG A 4 -24.52 -4.87 -20.11
CA ARG A 4 -23.17 -4.81 -19.57
C ARG A 4 -22.31 -4.06 -20.58
N SER A 5 -22.08 -2.77 -20.33
CA SER A 5 -20.99 -2.04 -20.95
C SER A 5 -19.69 -2.61 -20.40
N SER A 6 -19.01 -3.43 -21.19
CA SER A 6 -17.61 -3.76 -20.97
C SER A 6 -16.78 -2.50 -21.22
N THR A 7 -16.66 -1.64 -20.22
CA THR A 7 -15.51 -0.73 -20.14
C THR A 7 -14.27 -1.61 -20.22
N SER A 8 -13.47 -1.42 -21.27
CA SER A 8 -12.17 -2.04 -21.39
C SER A 8 -11.38 -1.73 -20.11
N ASP A 9 -10.87 -2.77 -19.47
CA ASP A 9 -10.10 -2.76 -18.22
C ASP A 9 -8.71 -2.08 -18.36
N SER A 10 -8.53 -1.22 -19.39
CA SER A 10 -7.21 -0.99 -20.01
C SER A 10 -6.45 0.25 -19.57
N ASP A 11 -7.06 1.21 -18.87
CA ASP A 11 -6.45 2.55 -18.71
C ASP A 11 -6.46 3.08 -17.26
N VAL A 12 -6.42 2.20 -16.26
CA VAL A 12 -6.41 2.61 -14.85
C VAL A 12 -5.12 3.37 -14.51
N TRP A 13 -4.00 2.95 -15.08
CA TRP A 13 -2.69 3.60 -14.94
C TRP A 13 -2.25 4.26 -16.24
N ARG A 14 -1.66 5.44 -16.12
CA ARG A 14 -0.89 6.09 -17.20
C ARG A 14 0.51 6.38 -16.70
N LEU A 15 1.50 6.07 -17.53
CA LEU A 15 2.91 6.27 -17.20
C LEU A 15 3.51 7.30 -18.16
N ASP A 16 4.15 8.31 -17.59
CA ASP A 16 4.97 9.30 -18.29
C ASP A 16 6.38 9.30 -17.67
N ALA A 17 7.30 8.61 -18.35
CA ALA A 17 8.66 8.34 -17.88
C ALA A 17 8.69 7.70 -16.47
N THR A 18 8.96 8.48 -15.43
CA THR A 18 9.05 8.00 -14.04
C THR A 18 7.86 8.43 -13.19
N LYS A 19 6.87 9.10 -13.77
CA LYS A 19 5.66 9.52 -13.07
C LYS A 19 4.48 8.74 -13.61
N ALA A 20 3.69 8.16 -12.72
CA ALA A 20 2.46 7.50 -13.11
C ALA A 20 1.26 8.15 -12.44
N THR A 21 0.12 8.12 -13.13
CA THR A 21 -1.16 8.63 -12.63
C THR A 21 -2.18 7.51 -12.65
N LEU A 22 -2.89 7.36 -11.53
CA LEU A 22 -4.03 6.49 -11.35
C LEU A 22 -5.30 7.29 -11.66
N HIS A 23 -6.17 6.75 -12.52
CA HIS A 23 -7.51 7.27 -12.75
C HIS A 23 -8.55 6.17 -12.61
N ALA A 24 -9.30 6.21 -11.52
CA ALA A 24 -10.43 5.34 -11.24
C ALA A 24 -11.67 6.19 -10.90
N PRO A 25 -12.90 5.64 -11.00
CA PRO A 25 -14.13 6.42 -10.81
C PRO A 25 -14.23 7.19 -9.49
N GLN A 26 -13.61 6.68 -8.41
CA GLN A 26 -13.66 7.28 -7.08
C GLN A 26 -12.31 7.81 -6.60
N LEU A 27 -11.22 7.52 -7.30
CA LEU A 27 -9.88 7.88 -6.84
C LEU A 27 -9.02 8.29 -8.03
N ALA A 28 -8.38 9.44 -7.91
CA ALA A 28 -7.22 9.79 -8.71
C ALA A 28 -6.00 9.98 -7.80
N ALA A 29 -4.83 9.60 -8.29
CA ALA A 29 -3.57 9.72 -7.56
C ALA A 29 -2.39 9.82 -8.52
N GLY A 30 -1.25 10.29 -8.03
CA GLY A 30 0.02 10.26 -8.75
C GLY A 30 1.09 9.55 -7.94
N ILE A 31 2.06 8.95 -8.61
CA ILE A 31 3.25 8.37 -8.00
C ILE A 31 4.49 8.82 -8.77
N ASP A 32 5.53 9.23 -8.04
CA ASP A 32 6.85 9.50 -8.58
C ASP A 32 7.75 8.31 -8.23
N LEU A 33 8.14 7.54 -9.24
CA LEU A 33 8.92 6.31 -9.07
C LEU A 33 10.39 6.58 -8.72
N LEU A 34 10.85 7.83 -8.81
CA LEU A 34 12.13 8.23 -8.23
C LEU A 34 12.03 8.59 -6.74
N ASN A 35 10.81 8.67 -6.21
CA ASN A 35 10.54 8.86 -4.80
C ASN A 35 9.48 7.85 -4.31
N PRO A 36 9.82 6.54 -4.26
CA PRO A 36 8.86 5.50 -3.88
C PRO A 36 8.34 5.67 -2.45
N CYS A 37 9.11 6.30 -1.56
CA CYS A 37 8.67 6.64 -0.21
C CYS A 37 7.45 7.58 -0.21
N GLY A 38 7.28 8.39 -1.26
CA GLY A 38 6.13 9.27 -1.43
C GLY A 38 4.85 8.57 -1.93
N GLY A 39 4.93 7.29 -2.30
CA GLY A 39 3.77 6.45 -2.64
C GLY A 39 2.75 7.09 -3.59
N LEU A 40 1.49 6.79 -3.34
CA LEU A 40 0.33 7.42 -3.96
C LEU A 40 0.12 8.80 -3.33
N GLY A 41 0.64 9.85 -3.97
CA GLY A 41 0.41 11.25 -3.64
C GLY A 41 -0.65 11.90 -4.54
N GLN A 42 -0.82 13.22 -4.40
CA GLN A 42 -1.79 14.01 -5.18
C GLN A 42 -3.20 13.39 -5.17
N LEU A 43 -3.61 12.90 -4.00
CA LEU A 43 -4.80 12.09 -3.82
C LEU A 43 -6.07 12.93 -3.99
N LEU A 44 -7.01 12.42 -4.77
CA LEU A 44 -8.35 12.96 -4.98
C LEU A 44 -9.37 11.84 -4.82
N PHE A 45 -10.19 11.90 -3.78
CA PHE A 45 -11.30 10.95 -3.58
C PHE A 45 -12.62 11.60 -3.97
N GLY A 46 -13.26 11.11 -5.02
CA GLY A 46 -14.32 11.84 -5.72
C GLY A 46 -13.78 13.16 -6.26
N ASN A 47 -14.20 14.28 -5.67
CA ASN A 47 -13.70 15.62 -5.98
C ASN A 47 -13.00 16.28 -4.77
N GLU A 48 -12.74 15.52 -3.72
CA GLU A 48 -12.13 16.02 -2.49
C GLU A 48 -10.61 15.76 -2.50
N PRO A 49 -9.76 16.80 -2.44
CA PRO A 49 -8.32 16.62 -2.33
C PRO A 49 -7.95 16.11 -0.94
N ILE A 50 -7.11 15.08 -0.89
CA ILE A 50 -6.59 14.51 0.34
C ILE A 50 -5.11 14.89 0.44
N LYS A 51 -4.73 15.53 1.55
CA LYS A 51 -3.33 15.87 1.85
C LYS A 51 -2.56 14.58 2.19
N GLY A 52 -1.29 14.53 1.80
CA GLY A 52 -0.38 13.44 2.17
C GLY A 52 -0.27 12.38 1.07
N PHE A 53 0.05 11.15 1.47
CA PHE A 53 0.27 10.03 0.57
C PHE A 53 -0.07 8.68 1.23
N ALA A 54 -0.27 7.65 0.40
CA ALA A 54 -0.53 6.29 0.87
C ALA A 54 0.39 5.28 0.18
N LEU A 55 0.70 4.18 0.87
CA LEU A 55 1.45 3.04 0.32
C LEU A 55 2.81 3.42 -0.29
N GLY A 56 3.51 4.36 0.34
CA GLY A 56 4.91 4.66 0.06
C GLY A 56 5.81 3.49 0.41
N VAL A 57 6.76 3.17 -0.44
CA VAL A 57 7.70 2.06 -0.22
C VAL A 57 9.06 2.66 0.11
N ASN A 58 9.51 2.42 1.34
CA ASN A 58 10.81 2.81 1.83
C ASN A 58 11.76 1.61 1.74
N PRO A 59 12.68 1.57 0.76
CA PRO A 59 13.60 0.48 0.56
C PRO A 59 14.76 0.46 1.58
N GLY A 60 14.75 1.33 2.60
CA GLY A 60 15.79 1.41 3.63
C GLY A 60 17.02 2.24 3.23
N THR A 61 16.98 2.93 2.09
CA THR A 61 18.06 3.81 1.64
C THR A 61 17.77 5.25 2.06
N THR A 62 18.78 5.95 2.60
CA THR A 62 18.63 7.38 2.95
C THR A 62 18.89 8.31 1.76
N ALA A 63 19.56 7.81 0.73
CA ALA A 63 19.83 8.54 -0.49
C ALA A 63 18.57 8.62 -1.38
N ALA A 64 18.39 9.77 -2.04
CA ALA A 64 17.39 9.91 -3.08
C ALA A 64 17.73 8.97 -4.25
N LEU A 65 16.72 8.26 -4.76
CA LEU A 65 16.91 7.40 -5.92
C LEU A 65 17.14 8.23 -7.18
N SER A 66 18.07 7.77 -8.00
CA SER A 66 18.34 8.29 -9.32
C SER A 66 17.64 7.45 -10.38
N LYS A 67 17.61 7.95 -11.63
CA LYS A 67 17.13 7.17 -12.77
C LYS A 67 17.95 5.90 -13.02
N HIS A 68 19.18 5.82 -12.51
CA HIS A 68 20.01 4.62 -12.65
C HIS A 68 19.61 3.52 -11.68
N ASP A 69 18.93 3.87 -10.57
CA ASP A 69 18.45 2.90 -9.60
C ASP A 69 17.14 2.25 -10.06
N LEU A 70 16.39 2.90 -10.96
CA LEU A 70 15.17 2.37 -11.58
C LEU A 70 15.54 1.62 -12.87
N SER A 71 15.64 0.28 -12.79
CA SER A 71 16.09 -0.55 -13.91
C SER A 71 15.00 -0.79 -14.96
N ASP A 72 13.74 -0.86 -14.53
CA ASP A 72 12.60 -1.05 -15.44
C ASP A 72 11.32 -0.41 -14.87
N VAL A 73 10.46 0.06 -15.77
CA VAL A 73 9.15 0.62 -15.43
C VAL A 73 8.16 0.41 -16.57
N TYR A 74 6.99 -0.12 -16.25
CA TYR A 74 5.92 -0.30 -17.23
C TYR A 74 4.55 -0.43 -16.58
N VAL A 75 3.50 -0.30 -17.40
CA VAL A 75 2.12 -0.61 -17.02
C VAL A 75 1.71 -1.91 -17.70
N ARG A 76 1.13 -2.83 -16.94
CA ARG A 76 0.60 -4.11 -17.45
C ARG A 76 -0.81 -4.33 -16.91
N GLY A 77 -1.81 -3.99 -17.72
CA GLY A 77 -3.22 -4.06 -17.30
C GLY A 77 -3.47 -3.13 -16.11
N SER A 78 -3.88 -3.71 -14.98
CA SER A 78 -4.11 -3.00 -13.73
C SER A 78 -2.86 -2.77 -12.86
N ASP A 79 -1.70 -3.24 -13.31
CA ASP A 79 -0.44 -3.12 -12.58
C ASP A 79 0.41 -1.97 -13.11
N LEU A 80 0.85 -1.09 -12.22
CA LEU A 80 2.06 -0.31 -12.43
C LEU A 80 3.23 -1.08 -11.81
N VAL A 81 4.28 -1.33 -12.57
CA VAL A 81 5.45 -2.10 -12.13
C VAL A 81 6.70 -1.23 -12.20
N ALA A 82 7.49 -1.23 -11.14
CA ALA A 82 8.81 -0.62 -11.09
C ALA A 82 9.83 -1.61 -10.51
N THR A 83 10.98 -1.73 -11.16
CA THR A 83 12.10 -2.56 -10.68
C THR A 83 13.25 -1.66 -10.26
N TYR A 84 13.74 -1.86 -9.05
CA TYR A 84 14.84 -1.11 -8.46
C TYR A 84 16.08 -2.00 -8.31
N ALA A 85 17.16 -1.61 -8.96
CA ALA A 85 18.42 -2.34 -9.01
C ALA A 85 19.05 -2.51 -7.61
N GLU A 86 19.84 -3.56 -7.42
CA GLU A 86 20.57 -3.76 -6.18
C GLU A 86 21.60 -2.64 -5.95
N THR A 87 21.83 -2.29 -4.69
CA THR A 87 22.87 -1.32 -4.30
C THR A 87 23.66 -1.87 -3.11
N ASN A 88 24.75 -1.19 -2.74
CA ASN A 88 25.50 -1.60 -1.55
C ASN A 88 24.68 -1.43 -0.25
N GLU A 89 23.80 -0.44 -0.18
CA GLU A 89 22.90 -0.24 0.97
C GLU A 89 21.70 -1.20 0.95
N ARG A 90 21.34 -1.68 -0.24
CA ARG A 90 20.24 -2.62 -0.48
C ARG A 90 20.73 -3.80 -1.33
N PRO A 91 21.36 -4.83 -0.72
CA PRO A 91 21.94 -5.97 -1.44
C PRO A 91 20.88 -7.01 -1.84
N PHE A 92 19.77 -6.51 -2.37
CA PHE A 92 18.67 -7.29 -2.92
C PHE A 92 17.94 -6.45 -3.96
N SER A 93 17.44 -7.09 -5.01
CA SER A 93 16.58 -6.46 -5.99
C SER A 93 15.17 -6.30 -5.42
N LEU A 94 14.54 -5.18 -5.75
CA LEU A 94 13.18 -4.85 -5.30
C LEU A 94 12.34 -4.58 -6.53
N GLN A 95 11.27 -5.33 -6.70
CA GLN A 95 10.25 -5.03 -7.69
C GLN A 95 8.95 -4.70 -6.97
N VAL A 96 8.38 -3.54 -7.29
CA VAL A 96 7.14 -3.04 -6.70
C VAL A 96 6.05 -3.05 -7.75
N TYR A 97 4.91 -3.64 -7.38
CA TYR A 97 3.68 -3.58 -8.15
C TYR A 97 2.67 -2.74 -7.39
N TRP A 98 2.12 -1.71 -8.02
CA TRP A 98 0.90 -1.05 -7.56
C TRP A 98 -0.26 -1.52 -8.43
N ARG A 99 -1.03 -2.48 -7.91
CA ARG A 99 -2.17 -3.10 -8.58
C ARG A 99 -3.46 -2.44 -8.16
N ALA A 100 -4.21 -1.93 -9.13
CA ALA A 100 -5.51 -1.31 -8.91
C ALA A 100 -6.65 -2.21 -9.41
N THR A 101 -7.47 -2.75 -8.51
CA THR A 101 -8.57 -3.66 -8.87
C THR A 101 -9.88 -3.24 -8.25
N ILE A 102 -11.00 -3.60 -8.87
CA ILE A 102 -12.33 -3.39 -8.29
C ILE A 102 -12.66 -4.56 -7.37
N GLY A 103 -12.93 -4.25 -6.11
CA GLY A 103 -13.21 -5.19 -5.05
C GLY A 103 -14.69 -5.35 -4.73
N VAL A 104 -14.94 -5.79 -3.49
CA VAL A 104 -16.29 -5.99 -2.94
C VAL A 104 -17.06 -4.68 -3.00
N GLN A 105 -18.30 -4.73 -3.50
CA GLN A 105 -19.20 -3.58 -3.62
C GLN A 105 -18.61 -2.39 -4.43
N GLY A 106 -17.67 -2.67 -5.33
CA GLY A 106 -17.12 -1.65 -6.23
C GLY A 106 -15.99 -0.81 -5.64
N ALA A 107 -15.54 -1.11 -4.42
CA ALA A 107 -14.42 -0.41 -3.80
C ALA A 107 -13.13 -0.60 -4.59
N LEU A 108 -12.35 0.46 -4.81
CA LEU A 108 -11.04 0.36 -5.45
C LEU A 108 -10.02 -0.19 -4.45
N LEU A 109 -9.46 -1.36 -4.75
CA LEU A 109 -8.41 -2.02 -3.99
C LEU A 109 -7.05 -1.68 -4.61
N LEU A 110 -6.14 -1.18 -3.78
CA LEU A 110 -4.77 -0.86 -4.17
C LEU A 110 -3.82 -1.83 -3.48
N ASP A 111 -3.42 -2.88 -4.18
CA ASP A 111 -2.45 -3.86 -3.70
C ASP A 111 -1.04 -3.38 -4.06
N THR A 112 -0.23 -3.08 -3.06
CA THR A 112 1.23 -2.91 -3.18
C THR A 112 1.90 -4.26 -2.93
N ILE A 113 2.44 -4.86 -3.98
CA ILE A 113 3.14 -6.14 -3.92
C ILE A 113 4.64 -5.89 -4.07
N LEU A 114 5.42 -6.37 -3.12
CA LEU A 114 6.85 -6.15 -3.02
C LEU A 114 7.55 -7.48 -3.24
N SER A 115 8.28 -7.61 -4.33
CA SER A 115 9.04 -8.80 -4.68
C SER A 115 10.52 -8.54 -4.37
N LEU A 116 11.07 -9.35 -3.47
CA LEU A 116 12.43 -9.25 -2.96
C LEU A 116 13.21 -10.48 -3.43
N GLN A 117 14.39 -10.26 -4.01
CA GLN A 117 15.28 -11.33 -4.44
C GLN A 117 16.72 -10.91 -4.18
N THR A 118 17.56 -11.85 -3.73
CA THR A 118 18.99 -11.62 -3.52
C THR A 118 19.84 -12.65 -4.25
N ASP A 119 21.05 -12.24 -4.65
CA ASP A 119 22.10 -13.14 -5.13
C ASP A 119 23.08 -13.58 -4.03
N LEU A 120 22.92 -13.05 -2.81
CA LEU A 120 23.68 -13.45 -1.64
C LEU A 120 23.21 -14.80 -1.10
N LEU A 121 24.13 -15.59 -0.55
CA LEU A 121 23.81 -16.87 0.08
C LEU A 121 22.87 -16.71 1.28
N GLU A 122 23.08 -15.65 2.06
CA GLU A 122 22.29 -15.33 3.24
C GLU A 122 21.97 -13.84 3.23
N SER A 123 20.69 -13.49 3.30
CA SER A 123 20.24 -12.11 3.42
C SER A 123 18.97 -12.01 4.29
N PHE A 124 18.72 -10.81 4.80
CA PHE A 124 17.56 -10.50 5.65
C PHE A 124 16.89 -9.22 5.16
N PRO A 125 16.34 -9.21 3.93
CA PRO A 125 15.84 -7.99 3.32
C PRO A 125 14.62 -7.50 4.10
N GLY A 126 14.72 -6.26 4.61
CA GLY A 126 13.65 -5.56 5.29
C GLY A 126 13.35 -4.24 4.58
N LEU A 127 12.10 -3.82 4.64
CA LEU A 127 11.64 -2.55 4.09
C LEU A 127 10.48 -2.02 4.93
N ALA A 128 10.10 -0.77 4.71
CA ALA A 128 8.89 -0.22 5.29
C ALA A 128 7.88 0.19 4.21
N VAL A 129 6.60 0.02 4.51
CA VAL A 129 5.51 0.70 3.81
C VAL A 129 5.00 1.82 4.69
N GLU A 130 4.88 3.02 4.12
CA GLU A 130 4.54 4.25 4.83
C GLU A 130 3.31 4.90 4.21
N THR A 131 2.41 5.36 5.06
CA THR A 131 1.24 6.14 4.70
C THR A 131 1.17 7.36 5.60
N GLU A 132 0.94 8.53 5.03
CA GLU A 132 0.73 9.78 5.75
C GLU A 132 -0.59 10.40 5.30
N LEU A 133 -1.60 10.38 6.17
CA LEU A 133 -2.94 10.89 5.84
C LEU A 133 -3.58 11.65 7.01
N PRO A 134 -4.51 12.58 6.75
CA PRO A 134 -5.31 13.20 7.77
C PRO A 134 -6.14 12.16 8.53
N ALA A 135 -6.02 12.11 9.85
CA ALA A 135 -6.83 11.22 10.67
C ALA A 135 -7.08 11.82 12.06
N ALA A 136 -8.35 11.90 12.46
CA ALA A 136 -8.72 12.21 13.83
C ALA A 136 -8.69 10.94 14.70
N THR A 137 -9.20 9.83 14.15
CA THR A 137 -9.30 8.55 14.84
C THR A 137 -8.70 7.42 14.00
N ALA A 138 -8.25 6.38 14.70
CA ALA A 138 -7.68 5.17 14.14
C ALA A 138 -8.41 3.96 14.75
N TRP A 139 -8.74 2.98 13.91
CA TRP A 139 -9.53 1.81 14.30
C TRP A 139 -8.81 0.54 13.87
N LEU A 140 -8.65 -0.40 14.80
CA LEU A 140 -8.18 -1.73 14.50
C LEU A 140 -9.33 -2.56 13.96
N LEU A 141 -9.10 -3.15 12.78
CA LEU A 141 -10.07 -4.02 12.16
C LEU A 141 -9.76 -5.48 12.54
N PRO A 142 -10.75 -6.22 13.04
CA PRO A 142 -10.56 -7.59 13.48
C PRO A 142 -10.48 -8.54 12.29
N LYS A 143 -9.78 -9.66 12.46
CA LYS A 143 -9.70 -10.74 11.48
C LYS A 143 -11.00 -11.59 11.42
N GLU A 144 -11.74 -11.62 12.52
CA GLU A 144 -12.91 -12.50 12.76
C GLU A 144 -14.11 -11.69 13.29
N GLU A 145 -15.14 -12.36 13.81
CA GLU A 145 -16.39 -11.77 14.37
C GLU A 145 -16.20 -10.82 15.56
N ALA A 146 -14.97 -10.46 15.91
CA ALA A 146 -14.70 -9.43 16.89
C ALA A 146 -15.16 -8.05 16.41
N VAL A 147 -15.28 -7.11 17.34
CA VAL A 147 -15.71 -5.73 17.06
C VAL A 147 -14.49 -4.87 16.79
N ALA A 148 -14.57 -3.98 15.78
CA ALA A 148 -13.53 -3.00 15.53
C ALA A 148 -13.31 -2.11 16.76
N THR A 149 -12.05 -1.87 17.11
CA THR A 149 -11.69 -1.13 18.33
C THR A 149 -10.93 0.13 17.97
N GLU A 150 -11.35 1.27 18.51
CA GLU A 150 -10.60 2.52 18.37
C GLU A 150 -9.29 2.45 19.17
N VAL A 151 -8.22 3.00 18.60
CA VAL A 151 -6.90 3.08 19.25
C VAL A 151 -6.42 4.51 19.37
N ALA A 152 -5.67 4.76 20.45
CA ALA A 152 -5.00 6.03 20.67
C ALA A 152 -3.89 6.26 19.62
N ILE A 153 -3.64 7.54 19.33
CA ILE A 153 -2.54 7.98 18.47
C ILE A 153 -1.65 8.91 19.31
N PRO A 154 -0.35 8.63 19.49
CA PRO A 154 0.42 7.54 18.88
C PRO A 154 0.18 6.17 19.52
N CYS A 155 0.43 5.10 18.77
CA CYS A 155 0.53 3.75 19.31
C CYS A 155 1.50 2.87 18.50
N ASN A 156 2.08 1.89 19.18
CA ASN A 156 2.81 0.80 18.54
C ASN A 156 1.89 -0.42 18.53
N LEU A 157 1.73 -1.04 17.37
CA LEU A 157 0.98 -2.27 17.22
C LEU A 157 1.99 -3.42 17.20
N PRO A 158 2.08 -4.23 18.26
CA PRO A 158 3.01 -5.35 18.30
C PRO A 158 2.68 -6.33 17.16
N GLY A 159 3.73 -6.88 16.55
CA GLY A 159 3.61 -7.85 15.48
C GLY A 159 2.68 -9.00 15.87
N GLY A 160 1.68 -9.28 15.03
CA GLY A 160 0.74 -10.39 15.21
C GLY A 160 -0.61 -10.07 15.83
N GLN A 161 -0.86 -8.84 16.33
CA GLN A 161 -2.18 -8.49 16.90
C GLN A 161 -3.19 -7.96 15.87
N THR A 162 -2.76 -7.25 14.83
CA THR A 162 -3.68 -6.71 13.83
C THR A 162 -3.05 -6.65 12.45
N ASP A 163 -3.81 -7.11 11.46
CA ASP A 163 -3.42 -7.07 10.06
C ASP A 163 -3.94 -5.81 9.37
N SER A 164 -4.69 -4.98 10.07
CA SER A 164 -5.57 -4.01 9.44
C SER A 164 -5.89 -2.83 10.35
N LEU A 165 -5.85 -1.64 9.75
CA LEU A 165 -6.09 -0.35 10.37
C LEU A 165 -7.03 0.44 9.48
N LEU A 166 -7.93 1.20 10.09
CA LEU A 166 -8.77 2.18 9.41
C LEU A 166 -8.56 3.56 10.02
N LEU A 167 -8.17 4.50 9.18
CA LEU A 167 -7.98 5.91 9.46
C LEU A 167 -9.22 6.70 9.07
N ARG A 168 -9.62 7.60 9.96
CA ARG A 168 -10.82 8.44 9.81
C ARG A 168 -10.44 9.91 10.01
N PRO A 169 -10.51 10.76 8.98
CA PRO A 169 -10.29 12.20 9.16
C PRO A 169 -11.42 12.83 9.99
N SER A 170 -11.17 14.03 10.52
CA SER A 170 -12.16 14.85 11.24
C SER A 170 -13.12 15.57 10.29
N GLN A 171 -12.71 15.76 9.04
CA GLN A 171 -13.46 16.38 7.96
C GLN A 171 -13.38 15.50 6.71
N GLY A 172 -14.39 15.57 5.86
CA GLY A 172 -14.48 14.77 4.64
C GLY A 172 -15.37 13.54 4.78
N ASN A 173 -15.81 13.02 3.63
CA ASN A 173 -16.73 11.87 3.56
C ASN A 173 -16.00 10.57 3.19
N TRP A 174 -14.74 10.44 3.59
CA TRP A 174 -13.91 9.30 3.30
C TRP A 174 -13.25 8.72 4.56
N SER A 175 -12.78 7.49 4.40
CA SER A 175 -11.91 6.76 5.33
C SER A 175 -10.86 6.02 4.52
N TYR A 176 -9.73 5.71 5.13
CA TYR A 176 -8.67 4.92 4.49
C TYR A 176 -8.39 3.68 5.33
N ALA A 177 -8.47 2.50 4.73
CA ALA A 177 -8.10 1.25 5.37
C ALA A 177 -6.80 0.72 4.77
N GLU A 178 -5.90 0.25 5.63
CA GLU A 178 -4.64 -0.37 5.24
C GLU A 178 -4.48 -1.73 5.89
N MET A 179 -4.18 -2.73 5.07
CA MET A 179 -4.18 -4.14 5.43
C MET A 179 -2.88 -4.80 4.99
N THR A 180 -2.36 -5.74 5.78
CA THR A 180 -1.23 -6.60 5.41
C THR A 180 -1.72 -8.04 5.33
N HIS A 181 -1.20 -8.82 4.38
CA HIS A 181 -1.51 -10.24 4.35
C HIS A 181 -0.98 -10.93 5.63
N PRO A 182 -1.70 -11.90 6.23
CA PRO A 182 -1.28 -12.51 7.50
C PRO A 182 0.10 -13.19 7.48
N GLU A 183 0.57 -13.62 6.32
CA GLU A 183 1.90 -14.22 6.15
C GLU A 183 3.03 -13.19 6.02
N ASP A 184 2.67 -11.93 5.77
CA ASP A 184 3.60 -10.83 5.52
C ASP A 184 3.71 -9.86 6.72
N ARG A 185 3.20 -10.29 7.88
CA ARG A 185 3.16 -9.48 9.09
C ARG A 185 4.55 -9.02 9.53
N GLY A 186 4.61 -7.79 10.00
CA GLY A 186 5.72 -7.29 10.80
C GLY A 186 5.24 -6.25 11.80
N GLU A 187 6.14 -5.37 12.23
CA GLU A 187 5.82 -4.34 13.22
C GLU A 187 5.08 -3.18 12.55
N SER A 188 4.11 -2.59 13.26
CA SER A 188 3.41 -1.41 12.77
C SER A 188 3.43 -0.30 13.81
N GLN A 189 3.69 0.93 13.36
CA GLN A 189 3.72 2.12 14.21
C GLN A 189 2.78 3.16 13.65
N ILE A 190 2.03 3.82 14.54
CA ILE A 190 1.11 4.90 14.21
C ILE A 190 1.55 6.12 15.03
N LYS A 191 1.89 7.22 14.35
CA LYS A 191 2.38 8.45 14.98
C LYS A 191 1.72 9.67 14.35
N ARG A 192 1.72 10.79 15.08
CA ARG A 192 1.41 12.11 14.52
C ARG A 192 2.64 12.63 13.78
N CYS A 193 2.46 13.22 12.62
CA CYS A 193 3.57 13.85 11.90
C CYS A 193 4.06 15.07 12.67
N GLU A 194 5.37 15.29 12.68
CA GLU A 194 5.95 16.50 13.28
C GLU A 194 5.56 17.72 12.45
N GLY A 195 5.09 18.78 13.12
CA GLY A 195 4.68 20.02 12.45
C GLY A 195 3.26 20.03 11.86
N ASP A 196 2.56 18.88 11.81
CA ASP A 196 1.14 18.83 11.43
C ASP A 196 0.39 17.78 12.27
N SER A 197 -0.30 18.25 13.31
CA SER A 197 -1.05 17.39 14.23
C SER A 197 -2.26 16.71 13.59
N LEU A 198 -2.70 17.15 12.40
CA LEU A 198 -3.81 16.50 11.69
C LEU A 198 -3.35 15.28 10.90
N LEU A 199 -2.07 15.23 10.51
CA LEU A 199 -1.50 14.12 9.77
C LEU A 199 -1.05 13.00 10.70
N VAL A 200 -1.38 11.78 10.30
CA VAL A 200 -0.99 10.55 10.95
C VAL A 200 -0.14 9.76 9.98
N GLN A 201 1.05 9.38 10.45
CA GLN A 201 1.93 8.45 9.78
C GLN A 201 1.67 7.03 10.28
N VAL A 202 1.44 6.12 9.34
CA VAL A 202 1.41 4.68 9.55
C VAL A 202 2.66 4.12 8.88
N GLN A 203 3.50 3.43 9.65
CA GLN A 203 4.66 2.73 9.14
C GLN A 203 4.52 1.25 9.43
N ARG A 204 4.69 0.41 8.41
CA ARG A 204 4.70 -1.04 8.50
C ARG A 204 6.08 -1.56 8.13
N GLN A 205 6.80 -2.14 9.08
CA GLN A 205 8.04 -2.84 8.81
C GLN A 205 7.70 -4.24 8.31
N LEU A 206 8.21 -4.60 7.14
CA LEU A 206 7.92 -5.87 6.48
C LEU A 206 9.21 -6.59 6.10
N GLY A 207 9.15 -7.92 5.98
CA GLY A 207 10.32 -8.74 5.67
C GLY A 207 11.20 -8.98 6.90
N GLY A 208 12.51 -8.79 6.76
CA GLY A 208 13.52 -8.99 7.82
C GLY A 208 13.79 -10.47 8.17
N GLY A 209 13.03 -11.40 7.62
CA GLY A 209 13.31 -12.83 7.71
C GLY A 209 14.39 -13.28 6.73
N PHE A 210 14.96 -14.46 6.99
CA PHE A 210 15.95 -15.10 6.11
C PHE A 210 15.44 -15.25 4.68
N LEU A 211 16.28 -14.90 3.71
CA LEU A 211 16.08 -15.13 2.29
C LEU A 211 17.32 -15.80 1.70
N GLU A 212 17.13 -17.00 1.16
CA GLU A 212 18.14 -17.78 0.45
C GLU A 212 18.41 -17.21 -0.95
N LYS A 213 19.63 -17.40 -1.45
CA LYS A 213 20.03 -17.03 -2.81
C LYS A 213 19.03 -17.51 -3.86
N GLY A 214 18.61 -16.60 -4.73
CA GLY A 214 17.74 -16.89 -5.85
C GLY A 214 16.27 -17.17 -5.47
N VAL A 215 15.93 -17.19 -4.19
CA VAL A 215 14.53 -17.25 -3.73
C VAL A 215 13.91 -15.87 -3.84
N ILE A 216 12.68 -15.83 -4.34
CA ILE A 216 11.87 -14.62 -4.39
C ILE A 216 10.87 -14.64 -3.23
N ARG A 217 10.88 -13.59 -2.41
CA ARG A 217 9.87 -13.37 -1.38
C ARG A 217 8.94 -12.25 -1.81
N CYS A 218 7.65 -12.54 -1.88
CA CYS A 218 6.63 -11.54 -2.14
C CYS A 218 5.94 -11.13 -0.85
N LEU A 219 5.78 -9.83 -0.64
CA LEU A 219 5.03 -9.24 0.47
C LEU A 219 3.86 -8.42 -0.10
N ARG A 220 2.72 -8.37 0.61
CA ARG A 220 1.53 -7.65 0.13
C ARG A 220 0.92 -6.75 1.20
N VAL A 221 0.78 -5.47 0.84
CA VAL A 221 -0.01 -4.47 1.58
C VAL A 221 -1.15 -3.99 0.68
N ARG A 222 -2.34 -3.85 1.24
CA ARG A 222 -3.52 -3.31 0.56
C ARG A 222 -3.95 -2.01 1.19
N GLY A 223 -4.08 -0.95 0.40
CA GLY A 223 -4.79 0.26 0.76
C GLY A 223 -6.18 0.29 0.11
N VAL A 224 -7.16 0.86 0.79
CA VAL A 224 -8.52 1.05 0.27
C VAL A 224 -9.04 2.40 0.75
N PHE A 225 -9.40 3.28 -0.18
CA PHE A 225 -10.19 4.47 0.14
C PHE A 225 -11.68 4.11 0.09
N LEU A 226 -12.41 4.47 1.13
CA LEU A 226 -13.81 4.09 1.33
C LEU A 226 -14.66 5.33 1.61
N PRO A 227 -15.93 5.36 1.19
CA PRO A 227 -16.90 6.29 1.74
C PRO A 227 -16.98 6.14 3.26
N ARG A 228 -17.19 7.24 3.98
CA ARG A 228 -17.29 7.21 5.45
C ARG A 228 -18.47 6.38 5.96
N GLU A 229 -19.53 6.32 5.17
CA GLU A 229 -20.69 5.49 5.47
C GLU A 229 -20.35 4.00 5.34
N ASN A 230 -20.58 3.21 6.39
CA ASN A 230 -20.31 1.77 6.47
C ASN A 230 -18.84 1.36 6.23
N ASP A 231 -17.90 2.29 6.40
CA ASP A 231 -16.47 2.08 6.17
C ASP A 231 -15.87 0.88 6.92
N LEU A 232 -16.23 0.68 8.20
CA LEU A 232 -15.77 -0.46 9.00
C LEU A 232 -16.22 -1.79 8.40
N GLU A 233 -17.49 -1.90 7.98
CA GLU A 233 -18.02 -3.12 7.39
C GLU A 233 -17.35 -3.41 6.03
N LEU A 234 -17.20 -2.38 5.19
CA LEU A 234 -16.53 -2.49 3.90
C LEU A 234 -15.06 -2.88 4.05
N ALA A 235 -14.36 -2.26 4.99
CA ALA A 235 -12.96 -2.56 5.25
C ALA A 235 -12.79 -3.99 5.77
N THR A 236 -13.63 -4.47 6.67
CA THR A 236 -13.61 -5.87 7.13
C THR A 236 -13.84 -6.85 5.96
N LYS A 237 -14.78 -6.55 5.04
CA LYS A 237 -14.97 -7.36 3.82
C LYS A 237 -13.74 -7.33 2.90
N CYS A 238 -13.09 -6.18 2.77
CA CYS A 238 -11.86 -6.05 1.99
C CYS A 238 -10.71 -6.86 2.60
N LEU A 239 -10.59 -6.87 3.93
CA LEU A 239 -9.62 -7.69 4.66
C LEU A 239 -9.89 -9.18 4.44
N ALA A 240 -11.14 -9.63 4.61
CA ALA A 240 -11.51 -11.01 4.34
C ALA A 240 -11.14 -11.44 2.92
N SER A 241 -11.35 -10.57 1.92
CA SER A 241 -10.96 -10.82 0.53
C SER A 241 -9.44 -10.80 0.28
N LEU A 242 -8.65 -10.16 1.16
CA LEU A 242 -7.19 -10.18 1.08
C LEU A 242 -6.65 -11.53 1.57
N VAL A 243 -7.19 -12.00 2.70
CA VAL A 243 -6.76 -13.24 3.37
C VAL A 243 -7.06 -14.50 2.53
N THR A 244 -8.10 -14.46 1.69
CA THR A 244 -8.46 -15.61 0.84
C THR A 244 -7.68 -15.67 -0.49
N LYS A 245 -6.91 -14.63 -0.82
CA LYS A 245 -6.09 -14.63 -2.04
C LYS A 245 -4.77 -15.32 -1.76
N GLU A 246 -4.46 -16.35 -2.52
CA GLU A 246 -3.14 -16.98 -2.48
C GLU A 246 -2.02 -15.93 -2.71
N PRO A 247 -0.84 -16.15 -2.10
CA PRO A 247 0.35 -15.38 -2.42
C PRO A 247 0.59 -15.40 -3.93
N PRO A 248 1.03 -14.27 -4.52
CA PRO A 248 1.25 -14.25 -5.95
C PRO A 248 2.39 -15.22 -6.29
N LEU A 249 2.08 -16.27 -7.05
CA LEU A 249 3.10 -17.12 -7.64
C LEU A 249 3.86 -16.27 -8.67
N THR A 250 5.17 -16.13 -8.50
CA THR A 250 6.04 -15.60 -9.54
C THR A 250 6.13 -16.66 -10.64
N VAL A 251 5.45 -16.40 -11.77
CA VAL A 251 5.59 -17.18 -13.01
C VAL A 251 6.61 -16.52 -13.91
#